data_AF-A0A8S3Y6M7-F1
#
_entry.id   AF-A0A8S3Y6M7-F1
#
_cell.length_a   1.000
_cell.length_b   1.000
_cell.length_c   1.000
_cell.angle_alpha   90.00
_cell.angle_beta   90.00
_cell.angle_gamma   90.00
#
_symmetry.space_group_name_H-M   'P 1'
#
loop_
_entity.id
_entity.type
_entity.pdbx_description
1 polymer ?
#
loop_
_entity_poly.entity_id
_entity_poly.type
_entity_poly.pdbx_seq_one_letter_code
_entity_poly.pdbx_strand_id
1 'polypeptide(L)'
;MLLIEVAKEFVATIDNKKTDGTTIEAKKQAWMALTNKYNALSETGIRTEKQLHALYDNLKKKTRKNISDDKSELYKTGGGTFCPKTTAVDEKVVALLPPQFKPLSNDFDSSAPYYIIDIVETQQLNDTQDSSQEVLGAKEDSVHQLQQVKGSKRRISPLLVSDITPKKKDLFN
;
A
#
# COMPACT_ATOMS: atom_id res chain seq x y z
N MET A 1 -18.99 -4.01 3.42
CA MET A 1 -19.03 -5.23 2.58
C MET A 1 -18.71 -6.43 3.46
N LEU A 2 -19.65 -7.37 3.64
CA LEU A 2 -19.55 -8.47 4.62
C LEU A 2 -18.30 -9.34 4.43
N LEU A 3 -17.91 -9.62 3.18
CA LEU A 3 -16.77 -10.47 2.87
C LEU A 3 -15.47 -9.95 3.49
N ILE A 4 -15.22 -8.64 3.46
CA ILE A 4 -14.00 -8.06 4.02
C ILE A 4 -13.97 -8.22 5.54
N GLU A 5 -15.11 -8.05 6.21
CA GLU A 5 -15.20 -8.19 7.66
C GLU A 5 -14.91 -9.62 8.10
N VAL A 6 -15.44 -10.62 7.39
CA VAL A 6 -15.14 -12.03 7.66
C VAL A 6 -13.69 -12.38 7.30
N ALA A 7 -13.18 -11.84 6.20
CA ALA A 7 -11.83 -12.14 5.72
C ALA A 7 -10.72 -11.67 6.68
N LYS A 8 -10.95 -10.63 7.51
CA LYS A 8 -10.02 -10.12 8.52
C LYS A 8 -9.38 -11.20 9.39
N GLU A 9 -10.15 -12.20 9.78
CA GLU A 9 -9.68 -13.29 10.64
C GLU A 9 -8.78 -14.30 9.92
N PHE A 10 -8.86 -14.38 8.59
CA PHE A 10 -8.19 -15.40 7.77
C PHE A 10 -7.05 -14.83 6.90
N VAL A 11 -6.83 -13.52 6.90
CA VAL A 11 -5.84 -12.84 6.02
C VAL A 11 -4.45 -13.45 6.09
N ALA A 12 -3.96 -13.71 7.31
CA ALA A 12 -2.61 -14.23 7.53
C ALA A 12 -2.37 -15.58 6.82
N THR A 13 -3.42 -16.40 6.69
CA THR A 13 -3.37 -17.69 6.01
C THR A 13 -3.64 -17.54 4.51
N ILE A 14 -4.69 -16.80 4.14
CA ILE A 14 -5.16 -16.65 2.76
C ILE A 14 -4.11 -15.92 1.89
N ASP A 15 -3.55 -14.82 2.36
CA ASP A 15 -2.58 -14.00 1.61
C ASP A 15 -1.12 -14.40 1.90
N ASN A 16 -0.90 -15.54 2.56
CA ASN A 16 0.44 -16.10 2.72
C ASN A 16 1.03 -16.44 1.35
N LYS A 17 2.28 -16.03 1.08
CA LYS A 17 2.97 -16.31 -0.21
C LYS A 17 3.61 -17.70 -0.30
N LYS A 18 3.69 -18.44 0.81
CA LYS A 18 4.25 -19.81 0.82
C LYS A 18 3.41 -20.78 -0.02
N THR A 19 4.09 -21.75 -0.61
CA THR A 19 3.51 -22.74 -1.55
C THR A 19 3.77 -24.18 -1.12
N ASP A 20 4.13 -24.41 0.14
CA ASP A 20 4.37 -25.75 0.68
C ASP A 20 3.04 -26.50 0.83
N GLY A 21 3.03 -27.83 0.71
CA GLY A 21 1.80 -28.63 0.75
C GLY A 21 0.93 -28.40 1.99
N THR A 22 1.55 -28.21 3.16
CA THR A 22 0.86 -27.87 4.42
C THR A 22 0.20 -26.49 4.36
N THR A 23 0.85 -25.51 3.72
CA THR A 23 0.31 -24.15 3.56
C THR A 23 -0.83 -24.10 2.55
N ILE A 24 -0.76 -24.92 1.49
CA ILE A 24 -1.84 -25.05 0.50
C ILE A 24 -3.09 -25.63 1.17
N GLU A 25 -2.94 -26.71 1.94
CA GLU A 25 -4.09 -27.30 2.64
C GLU A 25 -4.64 -26.33 3.70
N ALA A 26 -3.79 -25.64 4.47
CA ALA A 26 -4.24 -24.62 5.42
C ALA A 26 -5.03 -23.48 4.74
N LYS A 27 -4.61 -23.02 3.56
CA LYS A 27 -5.35 -22.03 2.77
C LYS A 27 -6.72 -22.55 2.36
N LYS A 28 -6.80 -23.78 1.85
CA LYS A 28 -8.06 -24.42 1.48
C LYS A 28 -9.02 -24.50 2.66
N GLN A 29 -8.53 -24.95 3.82
CA GLN A 29 -9.33 -25.00 5.04
C GLN A 29 -9.79 -23.59 5.49
N ALA A 30 -8.91 -22.59 5.39
CA ALA A 30 -9.28 -21.20 5.70
C ALA A 30 -10.39 -20.67 4.79
N TRP A 31 -10.34 -20.98 3.49
CA TRP A 31 -11.38 -20.60 2.53
C TRP A 31 -12.71 -21.31 2.78
N MET A 32 -12.68 -22.59 3.14
CA MET A 32 -13.88 -23.33 3.55
C MET A 32 -14.51 -22.70 4.80
N ALA A 33 -13.71 -22.41 5.83
CA ALA A 33 -14.17 -21.79 7.07
C ALA A 33 -14.74 -20.38 6.84
N LEU A 34 -14.05 -19.56 6.03
CA LEU A 34 -14.52 -18.25 5.61
C LEU A 34 -15.85 -18.35 4.87
N THR A 35 -16.00 -19.30 3.96
CA THR A 35 -17.23 -19.51 3.18
C THR A 35 -18.39 -19.87 4.09
N ASN A 36 -18.18 -20.79 5.05
CA ASN A 36 -19.19 -21.17 6.02
C ASN A 36 -19.63 -19.98 6.89
N LYS A 37 -18.65 -19.20 7.39
CA LYS A 37 -18.94 -18.01 8.20
C LYS A 37 -19.65 -16.92 7.40
N TYR A 38 -19.24 -16.68 6.16
CA TYR A 38 -19.92 -15.75 5.26
C TYR A 38 -21.37 -16.18 5.01
N ASN A 39 -21.60 -17.46 4.68
CA ASN A 39 -22.94 -17.97 4.39
C ASN A 39 -23.84 -17.98 5.63
N ALA A 40 -23.29 -18.18 6.83
CA ALA A 40 -24.04 -18.09 8.08
C ALA A 40 -24.49 -16.66 8.42
N LEU A 41 -23.74 -15.64 7.97
CA LEU A 41 -24.05 -14.22 8.20
C LEU A 41 -24.75 -13.55 7.01
N SER A 42 -24.78 -14.20 5.85
CA SER A 42 -25.28 -13.62 4.60
C SER A 42 -26.80 -13.71 4.50
N GLU A 43 -27.45 -12.56 4.42
CA GLU A 43 -28.89 -12.46 4.15
C GLU A 43 -29.23 -12.62 2.66
N THR A 44 -28.23 -12.47 1.77
CA THR A 44 -28.41 -12.49 0.31
C THR A 44 -28.31 -13.90 -0.30
N GLY A 45 -28.35 -14.94 0.55
CA GLY A 45 -28.26 -16.34 0.16
C GLY A 45 -26.85 -16.93 0.18
N ILE A 46 -26.78 -18.21 -0.18
CA ILE A 46 -25.57 -19.06 -0.09
C ILE A 46 -24.64 -18.79 -1.28
N ARG A 47 -23.35 -18.62 -0.99
CA ARG A 47 -22.28 -18.46 -1.98
C ARG A 47 -21.30 -19.62 -1.93
N THR A 48 -20.77 -19.96 -3.09
CA THR A 48 -19.71 -20.98 -3.20
C THR A 48 -18.34 -20.37 -2.95
N GLU A 49 -17.39 -21.19 -2.49
CA GLU A 49 -16.01 -20.79 -2.26
C GLU A 49 -15.39 -20.09 -3.49
N LYS A 50 -15.62 -20.64 -4.69
CA LYS A 50 -15.13 -20.06 -5.96
C LYS A 50 -15.66 -18.64 -6.20
N GLN A 51 -16.92 -18.37 -5.86
CA GLN A 51 -17.51 -17.04 -6.00
C GLN A 51 -16.88 -16.05 -5.01
N LEU A 52 -16.64 -16.48 -3.78
CA LEU A 52 -16.01 -15.63 -2.76
C LEU A 52 -14.54 -15.35 -3.08
N HIS A 53 -13.81 -16.33 -3.62
CA HIS A 53 -12.48 -16.13 -4.18
C HIS A 53 -12.48 -15.06 -5.27
N ALA A 54 -13.34 -15.22 -6.29
CA ALA A 54 -13.43 -14.28 -7.39
C ALA A 54 -13.81 -12.87 -6.89
N LEU A 55 -14.73 -12.77 -5.94
CA LEU A 55 -15.11 -11.50 -5.35
C LEU A 55 -13.95 -10.86 -4.57
N TYR A 56 -13.22 -11.62 -3.76
CA TYR A 56 -12.06 -11.14 -3.02
C TYR A 56 -10.96 -10.64 -3.95
N ASP A 57 -10.64 -11.39 -5.00
CA ASP A 57 -9.65 -10.99 -5.98
C ASP A 57 -10.08 -9.76 -6.79
N ASN A 58 -11.37 -9.68 -7.14
CA ASN A 58 -11.94 -8.50 -7.80
C ASN A 58 -11.91 -7.26 -6.90
N LEU A 59 -12.18 -7.40 -5.60
CA LEU A 59 -12.04 -6.31 -4.64
C LEU A 59 -10.60 -5.82 -4.61
N LYS A 60 -9.61 -6.71 -4.42
CA LYS A 60 -8.20 -6.33 -4.43
C LYS A 60 -7.78 -5.62 -5.72
N LYS A 61 -8.22 -6.13 -6.88
CA LYS A 61 -7.93 -5.52 -8.19
C LYS A 61 -8.59 -4.14 -8.33
N LYS A 62 -9.86 -4.02 -7.95
CA LYS A 62 -10.62 -2.76 -8.02
C LYS A 62 -10.01 -1.70 -7.11
N THR A 63 -9.69 -2.05 -5.86
CA THR A 63 -9.03 -1.16 -4.91
C THR A 63 -7.69 -0.66 -5.45
N ARG A 64 -6.84 -1.55 -6.00
CA ARG A 64 -5.57 -1.13 -6.64
C ARG A 64 -5.79 -0.16 -7.79
N LYS A 65 -6.79 -0.43 -8.64
CA LYS A 65 -7.13 0.45 -9.76
C LYS A 65 -7.59 1.82 -9.27
N ASN A 66 -8.53 1.86 -8.32
CA ASN A 66 -9.06 3.12 -7.79
C ASN A 66 -7.97 3.98 -7.16
N ILE A 67 -7.06 3.39 -6.38
CA ILE A 67 -5.91 4.11 -5.80
C ILE A 67 -4.97 4.62 -6.88
N SER A 68 -4.67 3.79 -7.89
CA SER A 68 -3.80 4.20 -9.00
C SER A 68 -4.43 5.34 -9.82
N ASP A 69 -5.73 5.25 -10.08
CA ASP A 69 -6.47 6.29 -10.77
C ASP A 69 -6.42 7.58 -9.95
N ASP A 70 -6.72 7.53 -8.65
CA ASP A 70 -6.71 8.70 -7.76
C ASP A 70 -5.33 9.36 -7.70
N LYS A 71 -4.26 8.56 -7.58
CA LYS A 71 -2.87 9.04 -7.68
C LYS A 71 -2.63 9.72 -9.02
N SER A 72 -3.05 9.11 -10.11
CA SER A 72 -2.85 9.67 -11.45
C SER A 72 -3.61 11.00 -11.65
N GLU A 73 -4.85 11.11 -11.17
CA GLU A 73 -5.65 12.34 -11.26
C GLU A 73 -5.00 13.48 -10.47
N LEU A 74 -4.41 13.19 -9.30
CA LEU A 74 -3.72 14.20 -8.48
C LEU A 74 -2.51 14.83 -9.20
N TYR A 75 -1.83 14.07 -10.07
CA TYR A 75 -0.70 14.57 -10.86
C TYR A 75 -1.09 15.20 -12.19
N LYS A 76 -2.38 15.20 -12.56
CA LYS A 76 -2.81 15.88 -13.80
C LYS A 76 -2.75 17.38 -13.62
N THR A 77 -2.14 18.04 -14.59
CA THR A 77 -2.09 19.51 -14.67
C THR A 77 -3.19 19.99 -15.61
N GLY A 78 -3.95 21.03 -15.24
CA GLY A 78 -4.99 21.58 -16.11
C GLY A 78 -6.13 22.34 -15.42
N GLY A 79 -6.01 22.67 -14.13
CA GLY A 79 -7.02 23.46 -13.41
C GLY A 79 -8.33 22.74 -13.07
N GLY A 80 -8.42 21.44 -13.32
CA GLY A 80 -9.56 20.61 -12.91
C GLY A 80 -9.58 20.36 -11.40
N THR A 81 -10.77 20.11 -10.85
CA THR A 81 -10.94 19.67 -9.46
C THR A 81 -10.79 18.16 -9.37
N PHE A 82 -10.03 17.67 -8.38
CA PHE A 82 -9.88 16.24 -8.12
C PHE A 82 -11.14 15.67 -7.46
N CYS A 83 -11.61 14.53 -7.98
CA CYS A 83 -12.70 13.75 -7.38
C CYS A 83 -12.20 12.33 -7.11
N PRO A 84 -12.09 11.90 -5.85
CA PRO A 84 -11.60 10.56 -5.53
C PRO A 84 -12.59 9.48 -5.99
N LYS A 85 -12.07 8.42 -6.62
CA LYS A 85 -12.80 7.20 -6.99
C LYS A 85 -12.75 6.16 -5.88
N THR A 86 -11.79 6.28 -4.95
CA THR A 86 -11.65 5.38 -3.80
C THR A 86 -12.93 5.42 -2.94
N THR A 87 -13.44 4.25 -2.61
CA THR A 87 -14.63 4.07 -1.76
C THR A 87 -14.22 3.64 -0.35
N ALA A 88 -15.08 3.83 0.66
CA ALA A 88 -14.86 3.29 2.02
C ALA A 88 -14.58 1.77 2.07
N VAL A 89 -15.06 1.01 1.07
CA VAL A 89 -14.74 -0.42 0.92
C VAL A 89 -13.27 -0.61 0.53
N ASP A 90 -12.74 0.24 -0.34
CA ASP A 90 -11.36 0.20 -0.81
C ASP A 90 -10.38 0.49 0.34
N GLU A 91 -10.67 1.51 1.15
CA GLU A 91 -9.90 1.83 2.36
C GLU A 91 -9.81 0.64 3.32
N LYS A 92 -10.92 -0.08 3.52
CA LYS A 92 -10.93 -1.30 4.33
C LYS A 92 -10.05 -2.40 3.72
N VAL A 93 -10.02 -2.55 2.40
CA VAL A 93 -9.14 -3.52 1.72
C VAL A 93 -7.66 -3.12 1.85
N VAL A 94 -7.34 -1.83 1.77
CA VAL A 94 -5.98 -1.32 2.00
C VAL A 94 -5.53 -1.61 3.43
N ALA A 95 -6.37 -1.30 4.41
CA ALA A 95 -6.11 -1.56 5.82
C ALA A 95 -5.94 -3.07 6.12
N LEU A 96 -6.64 -3.92 5.37
CA LEU A 96 -6.55 -5.38 5.48
C LEU A 96 -5.20 -5.93 4.99
N LEU A 97 -4.61 -5.31 3.96
CA LEU A 97 -3.43 -5.82 3.26
C LEU A 97 -2.30 -4.78 3.14
N PRO A 98 -1.81 -4.18 4.24
CA PRO A 98 -0.86 -3.07 4.15
C PRO A 98 0.39 -3.36 3.30
N PRO A 99 1.04 -4.54 3.41
CA PRO A 99 2.24 -4.84 2.61
C PRO A 99 2.01 -4.92 1.10
N GLN A 100 0.76 -5.12 0.65
CA GLN A 100 0.44 -5.21 -0.78
C GLN A 100 0.15 -3.85 -1.42
N PHE A 101 -0.22 -2.85 -0.62
CA PHE A 101 -0.62 -1.52 -1.09
C PHE A 101 0.43 -0.45 -0.82
N LYS A 102 1.33 -0.67 0.15
CA LYS A 102 2.43 0.24 0.44
C LYS A 102 3.55 0.07 -0.60
N PRO A 103 3.91 1.13 -1.34
CA PRO A 103 5.05 1.08 -2.24
C PRO A 103 6.35 0.90 -1.46
N LEU A 104 7.34 0.28 -2.10
CA LEU A 104 8.69 0.20 -1.54
C LEU A 104 9.34 1.59 -1.60
N SER A 105 9.97 2.00 -0.51
CA SER A 105 10.74 3.23 -0.45
C SER A 105 12.00 3.08 -1.31
N ASN A 106 12.27 4.08 -2.15
CA ASN A 106 13.45 4.12 -3.02
C ASN A 106 14.07 5.53 -2.98
N ASP A 107 15.27 5.65 -2.41
CA ASP A 107 15.94 6.95 -2.21
C ASP A 107 16.69 7.45 -3.45
N PHE A 108 16.79 6.63 -4.50
CA PHE A 108 17.58 6.93 -5.71
C PHE A 108 16.74 7.24 -6.94
N ASP A 109 15.42 7.18 -6.82
CA ASP A 109 14.50 7.39 -7.93
C ASP A 109 13.93 8.82 -7.90
N SER A 110 14.13 9.57 -8.98
CA SER A 110 13.55 10.91 -9.12
C SER A 110 12.02 10.91 -9.06
N SER A 111 11.38 9.77 -9.33
CA SER A 111 9.94 9.58 -9.19
C SER A 111 9.51 9.14 -7.78
N ALA A 112 10.42 8.96 -6.82
CA ALA A 112 10.09 8.57 -5.46
C ALA A 112 8.95 9.39 -4.81
N PRO A 113 8.86 10.73 -5.00
CA PRO A 113 7.73 11.52 -4.49
C PRO A 113 6.34 11.06 -4.97
N TYR A 114 6.25 10.45 -6.15
CA TYR A 114 5.00 9.86 -6.69
C TYR A 114 4.40 8.81 -5.75
N TYR A 115 5.27 8.08 -5.05
CA TYR A 115 4.88 6.97 -4.18
C TYR A 115 4.69 7.41 -2.71
N ILE A 116 4.99 8.67 -2.35
CA ILE A 116 5.01 9.16 -0.97
C ILE A 116 3.66 9.75 -0.51
N ILE A 117 2.69 9.96 -1.40
CA ILE A 117 1.41 10.64 -1.10
C ILE A 117 0.51 9.91 -0.07
N ASP A 118 0.89 8.73 0.41
CA ASP A 118 0.06 7.92 1.32
C ASP A 118 -0.08 8.48 2.77
N ILE A 119 0.12 9.78 3.07
CA ILE A 119 0.17 10.27 4.49
C ILE A 119 -0.67 11.54 4.84
N VAL A 120 -1.29 12.25 3.90
CA VAL A 120 -2.16 13.40 4.25
C VAL A 120 -3.55 13.08 3.72
N GLU A 121 -4.51 12.57 4.49
CA GLU A 121 -5.21 13.28 5.56
C GLU A 121 -6.05 12.29 6.40
N THR A 122 -5.49 11.74 7.48
CA THR A 122 -6.26 11.18 8.63
C THR A 122 -6.02 12.00 9.91
N GLN A 123 -5.43 13.21 9.77
CA GLN A 123 -4.98 14.05 10.88
C GLN A 123 -5.54 15.48 10.80
N GLN A 124 -6.70 15.69 10.19
CA GLN A 124 -7.44 16.95 10.31
C GLN A 124 -8.91 16.65 10.63
N LEU A 125 -9.20 16.35 11.91
CA LEU A 125 -10.53 16.51 12.56
C LEU A 125 -10.52 16.10 14.06
N ASN A 126 -9.35 15.99 14.73
CA ASN A 126 -9.29 15.67 16.17
C ASN A 126 -8.75 16.82 17.06
N ASP A 127 -8.35 17.95 16.49
CA ASP A 127 -7.89 19.08 17.31
C ASP A 127 -8.92 20.20 17.31
N THR A 128 -10.03 20.01 18.05
CA THR A 128 -10.74 21.11 18.71
C THR A 128 -11.62 20.53 19.82
N GLN A 129 -11.27 20.89 21.07
CA GLN A 129 -11.99 20.73 22.34
C GLN A 129 -11.56 19.54 23.22
N ASP A 130 -10.55 19.75 24.06
CA ASP A 130 -10.84 20.05 25.47
C ASP A 130 -9.68 20.83 26.08
N SER A 131 -9.98 22.04 26.56
CA SER A 131 -9.04 22.92 27.22
C SER A 131 -9.55 23.09 28.63
N SER A 132 -8.95 22.37 29.58
CA SER A 132 -9.01 22.70 31.01
C SER A 132 -7.91 22.00 31.83
N GLN A 133 -7.02 22.85 32.35
CA GLN A 133 -6.31 22.82 33.64
C GLN A 133 -4.92 22.16 33.79
N GLU A 134 -3.92 23.07 33.83
CA GLU A 134 -2.82 23.25 34.80
C GLU A 134 -2.19 22.05 35.53
N VAL A 135 -0.85 21.93 35.47
CA VAL A 135 0.06 22.09 36.64
C VAL A 135 1.47 22.55 36.18
N LEU A 136 1.99 23.54 36.91
CA LEU A 136 3.27 24.24 36.83
C LEU A 136 4.51 23.37 37.14
N GLY A 137 5.69 23.74 36.61
CA GLY A 137 6.97 23.30 37.19
C GLY A 137 8.21 23.50 36.32
N ALA A 138 8.85 24.66 36.47
CA ALA A 138 10.06 25.10 35.78
C ALA A 138 11.30 24.18 35.93
N LYS A 139 12.16 24.17 34.90
CA LYS A 139 13.57 24.62 34.98
C LYS A 139 14.20 24.68 33.59
N GLU A 140 14.52 25.91 33.19
CA GLU A 140 15.44 26.24 32.11
C GLU A 140 16.88 25.88 32.54
N ASP A 141 17.71 25.44 31.59
CA ASP A 141 19.03 26.05 31.39
C ASP A 141 19.80 25.41 30.21
N SER A 142 20.47 26.30 29.46
CA SER A 142 21.64 26.11 28.61
C SER A 142 21.48 26.05 27.09
N VAL A 143 22.29 26.93 26.50
CA VAL A 143 22.26 27.50 25.16
C VAL A 143 23.49 27.06 24.36
N HIS A 144 23.32 27.00 23.04
CA HIS A 144 24.31 26.94 21.93
C HIS A 144 25.22 25.71 21.77
N GLN A 145 25.23 25.11 20.56
CA GLN A 145 26.24 25.41 19.54
C GLN A 145 25.97 24.70 18.18
N LEU A 146 25.86 25.51 17.11
CA LEU A 146 26.03 25.08 15.72
C LEU A 146 27.51 24.77 15.46
N GLN A 147 27.85 23.66 14.79
CA GLN A 147 28.75 23.66 13.63
C GLN A 147 29.04 22.28 13.00
N GLN A 148 28.94 22.29 11.66
CA GLN A 148 29.87 21.75 10.67
C GLN A 148 29.86 20.26 10.28
N VAL A 149 29.22 20.08 9.12
CA VAL A 149 29.53 19.19 7.99
C VAL A 149 31.00 18.78 7.90
N LYS A 150 31.29 17.47 7.89
CA LYS A 150 32.52 16.90 7.35
C LYS A 150 32.17 15.91 6.24
N GLY A 151 32.36 16.35 5.00
CA GLY A 151 32.26 15.51 3.81
C GLY A 151 33.40 14.49 3.76
N SER A 152 33.06 13.22 3.58
CA SER A 152 34.02 12.14 3.32
C SER A 152 34.15 11.94 1.81
N LYS A 153 35.28 12.39 1.26
CA LYS A 153 35.68 12.15 -0.14
C LYS A 153 35.91 10.65 -0.36
N ARG A 154 35.06 9.99 -1.14
CA ARG A 154 35.40 8.69 -1.74
C ARG A 154 35.96 8.89 -3.16
N ARG A 155 37.09 8.22 -3.42
CA ARG A 155 37.85 8.24 -4.67
C ARG A 155 36.96 7.84 -5.86
N ILE A 156 37.11 8.59 -6.94
CA ILE A 156 36.61 8.26 -8.28
C ILE A 156 37.58 7.24 -8.88
N SER A 157 37.05 6.10 -9.36
CA SER A 157 37.75 5.21 -10.30
C SER A 157 37.16 5.42 -11.70
N PRO A 158 37.96 5.34 -12.79
CA PRO A 158 37.57 5.88 -14.08
C PRO A 158 36.62 4.95 -14.85
N LEU A 159 35.69 5.58 -15.58
CA LEU A 159 34.91 5.01 -16.67
C LEU A 159 35.82 4.32 -17.70
N LEU A 160 35.46 3.10 -18.09
CA LEU A 160 35.81 2.57 -19.42
C LEU A 160 34.53 2.54 -20.25
N VAL A 161 34.47 3.40 -21.25
CA VAL A 161 33.45 3.45 -22.30
C VAL A 161 34.00 2.73 -23.53
N SER A 162 33.14 1.91 -24.15
CA SER A 162 33.07 1.42 -25.54
C SER A 162 32.80 -0.10 -25.53
N ASP A 163 31.85 -0.69 -26.25
CA ASP A 163 31.45 -0.41 -27.63
C ASP A 163 29.98 -0.76 -27.92
N ILE A 164 29.38 0.08 -28.76
CA ILE A 164 28.13 -0.15 -29.48
C ILE A 164 28.46 -1.04 -30.69
N THR A 165 27.76 -2.18 -30.86
CA THR A 165 27.62 -2.80 -32.19
C THR A 165 26.18 -3.24 -32.48
N PRO A 166 25.72 -3.15 -33.75
CA PRO A 166 24.30 -3.18 -34.10
C PRO A 166 23.76 -4.58 -34.46
N LYS A 167 22.44 -4.73 -34.33
CA LYS A 167 21.61 -5.86 -34.78
C LYS A 167 21.93 -6.27 -36.22
N LYS A 168 22.26 -7.55 -36.45
CA LYS A 168 22.17 -8.18 -37.77
C LYS A 168 20.71 -8.47 -38.12
N LYS A 169 20.36 -8.12 -39.35
CA LYS A 169 19.11 -8.44 -40.04
C LYS A 169 19.34 -9.78 -40.72
N ASP A 170 18.53 -10.78 -40.40
CA ASP A 170 18.53 -12.04 -41.14
C ASP A 170 17.59 -11.90 -42.35
N LEU A 171 18.17 -12.03 -43.54
CA LEU A 171 17.49 -12.13 -44.84
C LEU A 171 18.24 -13.19 -45.68
N PHE A 172 17.47 -14.18 -46.13
CA PHE A 172 17.73 -15.28 -47.10
C PHE A 172 18.65 -16.43 -46.62
N ASN A 173 18.34 -17.71 -46.86
CA ASN A 173 17.57 -18.35 -47.94
C ASN A 173 16.31 -19.10 -47.52
#